data_AF-A0A656A130-F1
#
_entry.id   AF-A0A656A130-F1
#
_cell.length_a   1.000
_cell.length_b   1.000
_cell.length_c   1.000
_cell.angle_alpha   90.00
_cell.angle_beta   90.00
_cell.angle_gamma   90.00
#
_symmetry.space_group_name_H-M   'P 1'
#
loop_
_entity.id
_entity.type
_entity.pdbx_description
1 polymer ?
#
loop_
_entity_poly.entity_id
_entity_poly.type
_entity_poly.pdbx_seq_one_letter_code
_entity_poly.pdbx_strand_id
1 'polypeptide(L)' 'MVNQITQANHKNDPQMLDDVIEIIREIKSAWDQIPPEYHNLTAAEVGI' A
#
# COMPACT_ATOMS: atom_id res chain seq x y z
N MET A 1 -1.91 -6.35 -5.53
CA MET A 1 -2.31 -5.06 -6.13
C MET A 1 -2.01 -4.97 -7.63
N VAL A 2 -0.76 -5.14 -8.10
CA VAL A 2 -0.44 -5.04 -9.56
C VAL A 2 -1.31 -5.94 -10.43
N ASN A 3 -1.45 -7.22 -10.08
CA ASN A 3 -2.32 -8.15 -10.81
C ASN A 3 -3.81 -7.75 -10.80
N GLN A 4 -4.29 -7.14 -9.70
CA GLN A 4 -5.69 -6.67 -9.61
C GLN A 4 -5.92 -5.45 -10.52
N ILE A 5 -4.97 -4.53 -10.60
CA ILE A 5 -5.02 -3.39 -11.53
C ILE A 5 -5.01 -3.88 -12.99
N THR A 6 -4.16 -4.87 -13.31
CA THR A 6 -4.14 -5.47 -14.66
C THR A 6 -5.49 -6.10 -15.02
N GLN A 7 -6.13 -6.81 -14.09
CA GLN A 7 -7.46 -7.37 -14.31
C GLN A 7 -8.56 -6.32 -14.41
N ALA A 8 -8.52 -5.29 -13.56
CA ALA A 8 -9.47 -4.19 -13.59
C ALA A 8 -9.45 -3.47 -14.96
N ASN A 9 -8.25 -3.21 -15.49
CA ASN A 9 -8.07 -2.66 -16.83
C ASN A 9 -8.60 -3.61 -17.92
N HIS A 10 -8.25 -4.90 -17.85
CA HIS A 10 -8.69 -5.88 -18.86
C HIS A 10 -10.22 -6.05 -18.88
N LYS A 11 -10.86 -5.97 -17.72
CA LYS A 11 -12.32 -6.14 -17.55
C LYS A 11 -13.09 -4.82 -17.66
N ASN A 12 -12.42 -3.67 -17.78
CA ASN A 12 -13.01 -2.34 -17.63
C ASN A 12 -13.88 -2.23 -16.37
N ASP A 13 -13.39 -2.77 -15.26
CA ASP A 13 -14.11 -2.78 -13.99
C ASP A 13 -13.52 -1.71 -13.06
N PRO A 14 -14.16 -0.53 -12.94
CA PRO A 14 -13.69 0.52 -12.06
C PRO A 14 -13.81 0.16 -10.57
N GLN A 15 -14.72 -0.74 -10.18
CA GLN A 15 -14.90 -1.13 -8.77
C GLN A 15 -13.65 -1.85 -8.24
N MET A 16 -13.03 -2.68 -9.07
CA MET A 16 -11.77 -3.34 -8.74
C MET A 16 -10.61 -2.35 -8.51
N LEU A 17 -10.66 -1.16 -9.12
CA LEU A 17 -9.67 -0.11 -8.86
C LEU A 17 -9.94 0.57 -7.52
N ASP A 18 -11.21 0.82 -7.20
CA ASP A 18 -11.61 1.41 -5.91
C ASP A 18 -11.14 0.54 -4.74
N ASP A 19 -11.30 -0.79 -4.84
CA ASP A 19 -10.82 -1.74 -3.83
C ASP A 19 -9.30 -1.65 -3.62
N VAL A 20 -8.52 -1.55 -4.71
CA VAL A 20 -7.06 -1.41 -4.64
C VAL A 20 -6.68 -0.07 -4.01
N ILE A 21 -7.43 0.99 -4.31
CA ILE A 21 -7.20 2.33 -3.74
C ILE A 21 -7.48 2.32 -2.24
N GLU A 22 -8.53 1.64 -1.76
CA GLU A 22 -8.80 1.51 -0.33
C GLU A 22 -7.65 0.84 0.41
N ILE A 23 -7.14 -0.28 -0.13
CA ILE A 23 -6.00 -1.00 0.46
C ILE A 23 -4.76 -0.10 0.51
N ILE A 24 -4.45 0.63 -0.56
CA ILE A 24 -3.31 1.55 -0.59
C ILE A 24 -3.48 2.70 0.43
N ARG A 25 -4.71 3.22 0.59
CA ARG A 25 -5.01 4.25 1.59
C ARG A 25 -4.81 3.73 3.01
N GLU A 26 -5.20 2.49 3.29
CA GLU A 26 -4.97 1.87 4.60
C GLU A 26 -3.47 1.72 4.88
N ILE A 27 -2.70 1.21 3.92
CA ILE A 27 -1.24 1.09 4.03
C ILE A 27 -0.60 2.47 4.26
N LYS A 28 -1.03 3.51 3.52
CA LYS A 28 -0.53 4.87 3.71
C LYS A 28 -0.89 5.41 5.10
N SER A 29 -2.12 5.20 5.57
CA SER A 29 -2.54 5.61 6.90
C SER A 29 -1.70 4.95 7.99
N ALA A 30 -1.44 3.64 7.89
CA ALA A 30 -0.55 2.93 8.80
C ALA A 30 0.88 3.47 8.74
N TRP A 31 1.38 3.78 7.55
CA TRP A 31 2.69 4.40 7.36
C TRP A 31 2.76 5.80 7.99
N ASP A 32 1.75 6.64 7.79
CA ASP A 32 1.69 8.01 8.35
C ASP A 32 1.64 8.02 9.89
N GLN A 33 1.16 6.93 10.52
CA GLN A 33 1.15 6.78 11.97
C GLN A 33 2.52 6.42 12.56
N ILE A 34 3.44 5.89 11.74
CA ILE A 34 4.82 5.63 12.17
C ILE A 34 5.50 6.99 12.38
N PRO A 35 6.19 7.21 13.52
CA PRO A 35 6.90 8.47 13.72
C PRO A 35 8.05 8.63 12.70
N PRO A 36 8.35 9.86 12.23
CA PRO A 36 9.39 10.15 11.23
C PRO A 36 10.76 9.54 11.52
N GLU A 37 11.12 9.47 12.80
CA GLU A 37 12.36 8.87 13.29
C GLU A 37 12.45 7.36 13.03
N TYR A 38 11.33 6.67 12.78
CA TYR A 38 11.27 5.24 12.46
C TYR A 38 11.00 4.95 10.98
N HIS A 39 10.63 5.94 10.15
CA HIS A 39 10.32 5.73 8.72
C HIS A 39 11.51 5.23 7.88
N ASN A 40 12.73 5.44 8.36
CA ASN A 40 13.95 5.02 7.66
C ASN A 40 14.77 3.99 8.43
N LEU A 41 14.30 3.54 9.60
CA LEU A 41 15.00 2.49 10.33
C LEU A 41 14.83 1.19 9.56
N THR A 42 15.91 0.80 8.89
CA THR A 42 16.00 -0.50 8.23
C THR A 42 16.09 -1.58 9.30
N ALA A 43 15.59 -2.79 9.03
CA ALA A 43 15.65 -3.90 9.99
C ALA A 43 17.09 -4.15 10.51
N ALA A 44 18.10 -3.82 9.69
CA ALA A 44 19.52 -3.88 10.04
C ALA A 44 19.93 -2.90 11.17
N GLU A 45 19.26 -1.77 11.31
CA GLU A 45 19.54 -0.75 12.34
C GLU A 45 18.78 -1.03 13.66
N VAL A 46 17.76 -1.89 13.62
CA VAL A 46 16.94 -2.30 14.78
C VAL A 46 17.43 -3.61 15.41
N GLY A 47 18.42 -4.28 14.81
CA GLY A 47 19.10 -5.45 15.40
C GLY A 47 18.23 -6.71 15.48
N ILE A 48 17.31 -6.88 14.53
CA ILE A 48 16.46 -8.09 14.37
C ILE A 48 16.84 -8.86 13.11
#